data_AF-A0A6A7AMA0-F1
#
_entry.id   AF-A0A6A7AMA0-F1
#
_cell.length_a   1.000
_cell.length_b   1.000
_cell.length_c   1.000
_cell.angle_alpha   90.00
_cell.angle_beta   90.00
_cell.angle_gamma   90.00
#
_symmetry.space_group_name_H-M   'P 1'
#
loop_
_entity.id
_entity.type
_entity.pdbx_description
1 polymer ?
#
loop_
_entity_poly.entity_id
_entity_poly.type
_entity_poly.pdbx_seq_one_letter_code
_entity_poly.pdbx_strand_id
1 'polypeptide(L)'
;MQRLAKLSTNTAYIPTAQHNILGEQRPVAKRNTRHLPRTPACSIAPLFCNTNMLPEFIPNFLATLSHPPWNKALQHNLHMTIEGEKRTPLSSYVQPSSSIIGSSSPTALFPYFNVLPDELQVHILTYCSSSTLFQLMKVSSALRTEASKLCWANTEAYFLVEARWLLDGGYPGYTHSDLAFLAQVQNVEVDYWQGTDDRICPLHEDGTVEVQQDQIKNFWESLGRRCPMAKRVIVNQCWTSLRARKEVHCVPKALQHLIQTHPTGVRASVFIVEEEVDLHAGASVTTSCAEKWQRAVYQLSADSRWEKVKSQQDWDTVLAPAKRYNGPVGRFQEIQRRSSLATLRENGMWQILVEALDRYYFDDGNNRPFSCPSSSCDGYFEKAGEWTIHAAETHYQESMRGCDMPEAVREEVKEVERRLAEQSQEIKEEFKKVRDEWNAGGEEGQSEIKRKWIEQLECDPAWETGAEAARSRVF
;
A
#
# COMPACT_ATOMS: atom_id res chain seq x y z
N MET A 1 -16.44 35.70 -44.75
CA MET A 1 -15.58 34.52 -44.92
C MET A 1 -14.66 34.40 -43.69
N GLN A 2 -15.25 33.91 -42.61
CA GLN A 2 -14.64 33.72 -41.29
C GLN A 2 -14.28 32.23 -41.15
N ARG A 3 -13.12 31.92 -40.55
CA ARG A 3 -12.84 30.60 -39.98
C ARG A 3 -12.66 30.77 -38.47
N LEU A 4 -13.59 30.19 -37.74
CA LEU A 4 -13.62 30.04 -36.28
C LEU A 4 -12.80 28.80 -35.89
N ALA A 5 -11.86 28.99 -34.97
CA ALA A 5 -11.28 27.92 -34.17
C ALA A 5 -12.19 27.69 -32.95
N LYS A 6 -12.67 26.46 -32.76
CA LYS A 6 -13.31 26.02 -31.53
C LYS A 6 -12.25 25.34 -30.66
N LEU A 7 -11.90 25.97 -29.55
CA LEU A 7 -11.20 25.35 -28.42
C LEU A 7 -12.27 24.74 -27.52
N SER A 8 -12.21 23.42 -27.34
CA SER A 8 -13.01 22.68 -26.36
C SER A 8 -12.24 22.65 -25.04
N THR A 9 -12.84 23.21 -24.00
CA THR A 9 -12.34 23.20 -22.62
C THR A 9 -12.71 21.87 -21.96
N ASN A 10 -11.71 21.06 -21.61
CA ASN A 10 -11.87 19.89 -20.74
C ASN A 10 -11.89 20.33 -19.28
N THR A 11 -13.00 20.04 -18.60
CA THR A 11 -13.23 20.33 -17.19
C THR A 11 -12.65 19.19 -16.34
N ALA A 12 -11.51 19.43 -15.69
CA ALA A 12 -10.98 18.54 -14.67
C ALA A 12 -11.75 18.74 -13.35
N TYR A 13 -12.29 17.66 -12.80
CA TYR A 13 -12.96 17.65 -11.49
C TYR A 13 -11.89 17.74 -10.38
N ILE A 14 -11.82 18.90 -9.73
CA ILE A 14 -10.99 19.18 -8.55
C ILE A 14 -11.96 19.44 -7.38
N PRO A 15 -11.81 18.78 -6.22
CA PRO A 15 -12.51 19.21 -5.02
C PRO A 15 -11.77 20.41 -4.42
N THR A 16 -12.12 21.62 -4.86
CA THR A 16 -11.61 22.87 -4.29
C THR A 16 -12.58 23.39 -3.23
N ALA A 17 -12.05 23.63 -2.02
CA ALA A 17 -12.71 24.41 -0.99
C ALA A 17 -13.09 25.80 -1.53
N GLN A 18 -14.35 26.19 -1.33
CA GLN A 18 -14.90 27.45 -1.82
C GLN A 18 -14.24 28.66 -1.13
N HIS A 19 -13.50 29.45 -1.90
CA HIS A 19 -13.17 30.84 -1.59
C HIS A 19 -14.22 31.74 -2.26
N ASN A 20 -15.05 32.40 -1.45
CA ASN A 20 -15.90 33.51 -1.91
C ASN A 20 -15.10 34.82 -1.90
N ILE A 21 -14.97 35.46 -3.06
CA ILE A 21 -14.62 36.87 -3.21
C ILE A 21 -15.69 37.49 -4.10
N LEU A 22 -16.48 38.41 -3.55
CA LEU A 22 -17.17 39.46 -4.31
C LEU A 22 -17.01 40.77 -3.55
N GLY A 23 -16.63 41.81 -4.30
CA GLY A 23 -16.31 43.13 -3.79
C GLY A 23 -17.47 44.11 -3.68
N GLU A 24 -17.18 45.13 -2.87
CA GLU A 24 -17.58 46.55 -2.90
C GLU A 24 -19.02 47.04 -2.59
N GLN A 25 -19.11 47.69 -1.40
CA GLN A 25 -19.70 49.01 -1.05
C GLN A 25 -21.15 49.34 -1.47
N ARG A 26 -22.10 49.73 -0.58
CA ARG A 26 -22.15 50.91 0.34
C ARG A 26 -23.47 50.87 1.20
N PRO A 27 -23.82 51.85 2.09
CA PRO A 27 -23.87 51.64 3.55
C PRO A 27 -25.24 51.79 4.26
N VAL A 28 -25.20 51.61 5.60
CA VAL A 28 -26.10 52.09 6.68
C VAL A 28 -27.18 51.11 7.19
N ALA A 29 -26.99 50.55 8.39
CA ALA A 29 -27.76 50.85 9.61
C ALA A 29 -27.53 49.82 10.73
N LYS A 30 -27.46 50.35 11.96
CA LYS A 30 -27.20 49.70 13.26
C LYS A 30 -28.05 48.46 13.56
N ARG A 31 -27.44 47.41 14.12
CA ARG A 31 -27.86 46.79 15.39
C ARG A 31 -26.83 45.79 15.94
N ASN A 32 -26.54 45.96 17.24
CA ASN A 32 -25.75 45.08 18.09
C ASN A 32 -26.42 43.71 18.24
N THR A 33 -25.65 42.63 18.01
CA THR A 33 -25.71 41.39 18.79
C THR A 33 -24.38 40.66 18.66
N ARG A 34 -23.72 40.39 19.80
CA ARG A 34 -22.52 39.57 19.90
C ARG A 34 -22.88 38.12 19.62
N HIS A 35 -22.32 37.53 18.55
CA HIS A 35 -22.14 36.09 18.44
C HIS A 35 -20.73 35.79 17.93
N LEU A 36 -19.99 35.04 18.74
CA LEU A 36 -18.73 34.39 18.36
C LEU A 36 -19.00 33.41 17.20
N PRO A 37 -18.22 33.41 16.11
CA PRO A 37 -18.31 32.35 15.13
C PRO A 37 -17.67 31.09 15.70
N ARG A 38 -18.48 30.04 15.84
CA ARG A 38 -18.03 28.66 16.01
C ARG A 38 -17.12 28.29 14.83
N THR A 39 -15.94 27.80 15.14
CA THR A 39 -15.03 27.10 14.21
C THR A 39 -15.77 25.96 13.50
N PRO A 40 -15.62 25.78 12.18
CA PRO A 40 -16.08 24.56 11.53
C PRO A 40 -15.17 23.42 11.98
N ALA A 41 -15.71 22.53 12.80
CA ALA A 41 -15.13 21.22 12.99
C ALA A 41 -15.11 20.53 11.63
N CYS A 42 -13.92 20.15 11.17
CA CYS A 42 -13.74 19.23 10.05
C CYS A 42 -14.21 17.85 10.53
N SER A 43 -15.53 17.65 10.53
CA SER A 43 -16.18 16.37 10.74
C SER A 43 -16.64 15.90 9.37
N ILE A 44 -15.80 15.10 8.73
CA ILE A 44 -16.27 14.20 7.67
C ILE A 44 -17.13 13.18 8.42
N ALA A 45 -18.45 13.42 8.44
CA ALA A 45 -19.39 12.41 8.88
C ALA A 45 -19.37 11.26 7.87
N PRO A 46 -19.14 10.01 8.28
CA PRO A 46 -19.28 8.87 7.38
C PRO A 46 -20.78 8.61 7.18
N LEU A 47 -21.31 9.07 6.04
CA LEU A 47 -22.55 8.53 5.51
C LEU A 47 -22.17 7.18 4.88
N PHE A 48 -22.77 6.11 5.42
CA PHE A 48 -22.72 4.67 5.08
C PHE A 48 -22.05 3.80 6.15
N CYS A 49 -22.82 3.48 7.20
CA CYS A 49 -22.58 2.30 8.04
C CYS A 49 -22.93 1.03 7.25
N ASN A 50 -22.05 0.59 6.34
CA ASN A 50 -21.93 -0.84 6.06
C ASN A 50 -20.79 -1.33 6.94
N THR A 51 -21.14 -1.99 8.05
CA THR A 51 -20.21 -2.43 9.12
C THR A 51 -19.39 -3.67 8.76
N ASN A 52 -19.40 -4.09 7.49
CA ASN A 52 -18.78 -5.35 7.06
C ASN A 52 -17.65 -5.04 6.09
N MET A 53 -16.55 -5.80 6.21
CA MET A 53 -15.49 -5.83 5.20
C MET A 53 -16.13 -6.14 3.84
N LEU A 54 -15.71 -5.44 2.79
CA LEU A 54 -16.21 -5.76 1.46
C LEU A 54 -15.77 -7.20 1.10
N PRO A 55 -16.68 -8.04 0.59
CA PRO A 55 -16.40 -9.43 0.19
C PRO A 55 -15.08 -9.65 -0.57
N GLU A 56 -14.76 -8.71 -1.46
CA GLU A 56 -13.56 -8.71 -2.30
C GLU A 56 -12.23 -8.56 -1.54
N PHE A 57 -12.24 -8.10 -0.28
CA PHE A 57 -11.03 -7.94 0.53
C PHE A 57 -10.72 -9.16 1.40
N ILE A 58 -11.70 -10.05 1.59
CA ILE A 58 -11.56 -11.27 2.39
C ILE A 58 -10.37 -12.12 1.95
N PRO A 59 -10.13 -12.36 0.63
CA PRO A 59 -8.98 -13.18 0.20
C PRO A 59 -7.63 -12.57 0.59
N ASN A 60 -7.52 -11.24 0.58
CA ASN A 60 -6.30 -10.54 0.98
C ASN A 60 -6.05 -10.75 2.47
N PHE A 61 -7.07 -10.47 3.29
CA PHE A 61 -6.98 -10.62 4.72
C PHE A 61 -6.64 -12.07 5.11
N LEU A 62 -7.32 -13.06 4.54
CA LEU A 62 -7.03 -14.47 4.79
C LEU A 62 -5.61 -14.85 4.38
N ALA A 63 -5.09 -14.35 3.26
CA ALA A 63 -3.72 -14.61 2.81
C ALA A 63 -2.65 -14.07 3.78
N THR A 64 -2.99 -13.10 4.64
CA THR A 64 -2.05 -12.55 5.63
C THR A 64 -2.01 -13.35 6.93
N LEU A 65 -3.06 -14.11 7.24
CA LEU A 65 -3.24 -14.85 8.48
C LEU A 65 -2.40 -16.13 8.49
N SER A 66 -1.79 -16.42 9.63
CA SER A 66 -1.12 -17.71 9.81
C SER A 66 -2.17 -18.79 10.01
N HIS A 67 -2.08 -19.89 9.25
CA HIS A 67 -2.96 -21.05 9.45
C HIS A 67 -2.37 -22.03 10.47
N PRO A 68 -3.22 -22.72 11.26
CA PRO A 68 -2.79 -23.78 12.16
C PRO A 68 -2.21 -24.98 11.37
N PRO A 69 -1.26 -25.73 11.95
CA PRO A 69 -0.63 -25.51 13.24
C PRO A 69 0.33 -24.31 13.22
N TRP A 70 0.19 -23.41 14.20
CA TRP A 70 1.03 -22.22 14.27
C TRP A 70 2.43 -22.58 14.74
N ASN A 71 3.42 -22.43 13.86
CA ASN A 71 4.83 -22.72 14.15
C ASN A 71 5.69 -21.46 14.33
N LYS A 72 5.08 -20.27 14.21
CA LYS A 72 5.72 -18.97 14.35
C LYS A 72 5.02 -18.16 15.44
N ALA A 73 5.78 -17.35 16.15
CA ALA A 73 5.23 -16.37 17.09
C ALA A 73 4.30 -15.38 16.37
N LEU A 74 3.32 -14.85 17.11
CA LEU A 74 2.41 -13.83 16.62
C LEU A 74 3.18 -12.58 16.16
N GLN A 75 2.88 -12.05 14.97
CA GLN A 75 3.59 -10.90 14.40
C GLN A 75 2.96 -9.58 14.85
N HIS A 76 3.56 -8.91 15.83
CA HIS A 76 3.04 -7.63 16.35
C HIS A 76 3.37 -6.39 15.49
N ASN A 77 4.22 -6.53 14.48
CA ASN A 77 4.67 -5.41 13.63
C ASN A 77 4.19 -5.56 12.19
N LEU A 78 2.94 -5.93 12.03
CA LEU A 78 2.30 -6.06 10.73
C LEU A 78 1.94 -4.69 10.16
N HIS A 79 2.16 -4.50 8.86
CA HIS A 79 1.64 -3.36 8.11
C HIS A 79 0.68 -3.91 7.06
N MET A 80 -0.53 -3.38 7.01
CA MET A 80 -1.60 -3.86 6.15
C MET A 80 -2.35 -2.68 5.51
N THR A 81 -2.79 -2.81 4.26
CA THR A 81 -3.72 -1.86 3.67
C THR A 81 -5.13 -2.04 4.25
N ILE A 82 -6.04 -1.12 3.96
CA ILE A 82 -7.45 -1.27 4.40
C ILE A 82 -8.15 -2.43 3.66
N GLU A 83 -7.65 -2.79 2.48
CA GLU A 83 -8.09 -3.92 1.66
C GLU A 83 -7.48 -5.26 2.11
N GLY A 84 -6.76 -5.30 3.23
CA GLY A 84 -6.22 -6.55 3.78
C GLY A 84 -4.86 -6.96 3.23
N GLU A 85 -4.18 -6.14 2.41
CA GLU A 85 -2.90 -6.54 1.80
C GLU A 85 -1.72 -6.28 2.74
N LYS A 86 -0.90 -7.32 2.99
CA LYS A 86 0.32 -7.18 3.77
C LYS A 86 1.37 -6.36 3.02
N ARG A 87 1.97 -5.41 3.73
CA ARG A 87 3.15 -4.66 3.30
C ARG A 87 4.31 -4.97 4.24
N THR A 88 5.47 -5.37 3.73
CA THR A 88 6.63 -5.70 4.56
C THR A 88 7.62 -4.54 4.51
N PRO A 89 7.90 -3.82 5.62
CA PRO A 89 8.99 -2.84 5.62
C PRO A 89 10.32 -3.49 5.25
N LEU A 90 11.17 -2.80 4.47
CA LEU A 90 12.48 -3.32 4.10
C LEU A 90 13.29 -3.79 5.33
N SER A 91 13.22 -3.05 6.44
CA SER A 91 13.89 -3.41 7.69
C SER A 91 13.49 -4.78 8.22
N SER A 92 12.20 -5.15 8.11
CA SER A 92 11.70 -6.48 8.49
C SER A 92 12.10 -7.54 7.47
N TYR A 93 12.05 -7.22 6.17
CA TYR A 93 12.40 -8.15 5.08
C TYR A 93 13.86 -8.61 5.14
N VAL A 94 14.78 -7.71 5.50
CA VAL A 94 16.22 -7.98 5.55
C VAL A 94 16.73 -8.40 6.93
N GLN A 95 15.84 -8.53 7.92
CA GLN A 95 16.22 -8.98 9.26
C GLN A 95 16.55 -10.49 9.25
N PRO A 96 17.62 -10.92 9.94
CA PRO A 96 17.90 -12.35 10.11
C PRO A 96 16.74 -13.05 10.81
N SER A 97 16.29 -14.18 10.28
CA SER A 97 15.26 -14.98 10.93
C SER A 97 15.77 -15.55 12.25
N SER A 98 15.03 -15.35 13.34
CA SER A 98 15.38 -15.83 14.68
C SER A 98 15.58 -17.34 14.75
N SER A 99 15.04 -18.09 13.78
CA SER A 99 15.20 -19.54 13.61
C SER A 99 16.65 -20.01 13.49
N ILE A 100 17.58 -19.11 13.10
CA ILE A 100 19.00 -19.44 12.94
C ILE A 100 19.75 -19.38 14.29
N ILE A 101 19.18 -18.74 15.32
CA ILE A 101 19.83 -18.53 16.62
C ILE A 101 19.66 -19.76 17.54
N GLY A 102 18.80 -20.72 17.17
CA GLY A 102 18.44 -21.88 17.99
C GLY A 102 19.37 -23.10 17.91
N SER A 103 20.31 -23.19 16.96
CA SER A 103 21.30 -24.27 16.96
C SER A 103 22.58 -23.82 17.66
N SER A 104 22.74 -24.25 18.90
CA SER A 104 23.96 -24.16 19.69
C SER A 104 25.12 -24.94 19.05
N SER A 105 25.73 -24.37 18.03
CA SER A 105 27.13 -24.57 17.69
C SER A 105 27.65 -23.23 17.17
N PRO A 106 28.80 -22.72 17.64
CA PRO A 106 29.40 -21.55 17.03
C PRO A 106 29.57 -21.87 15.55
N THR A 107 28.99 -21.02 14.71
CA THR A 107 29.13 -21.05 13.26
C THR A 107 30.60 -21.27 12.97
N ALA A 108 30.96 -22.45 12.45
CA ALA A 108 32.31 -22.68 11.98
C ALA A 108 32.55 -21.57 10.95
N LEU A 109 33.38 -20.60 11.32
CA LEU A 109 33.84 -19.59 10.38
C LEU A 109 34.38 -20.38 9.19
N PHE A 110 33.90 -20.08 7.99
CA PHE A 110 34.39 -20.68 6.75
C PHE A 110 35.43 -19.71 6.16
N PRO A 111 36.68 -19.68 6.68
CA PRO A 111 37.68 -18.68 6.29
C PRO A 111 38.09 -18.81 4.82
N TYR A 112 37.75 -19.92 4.18
CA TYR A 112 38.14 -20.23 2.81
C TYR A 112 37.18 -19.69 1.75
N PHE A 113 36.08 -19.01 2.13
CA PHE A 113 35.12 -18.48 1.15
C PHE A 113 35.81 -17.62 0.09
N ASN A 114 36.64 -16.67 0.52
CA ASN A 114 37.34 -15.75 -0.37
C ASN A 114 38.47 -16.42 -1.18
N VAL A 115 38.76 -17.70 -0.92
CA VAL A 115 39.78 -18.50 -1.63
C VAL A 115 39.13 -19.40 -2.67
N LEU A 116 37.80 -19.54 -2.65
CA LEU A 116 37.07 -20.27 -3.68
C LEU A 116 37.15 -19.53 -5.02
N PRO A 117 37.12 -20.26 -6.16
CA PRO A 117 36.86 -19.67 -7.47
C PRO A 117 35.58 -18.83 -7.45
N ASP A 118 35.57 -17.73 -8.22
CA ASP A 118 34.46 -16.77 -8.26
C ASP A 118 33.12 -17.45 -8.60
N GLU A 119 33.13 -18.48 -9.46
CA GLU A 119 31.94 -19.24 -9.83
C GLU A 119 31.34 -19.98 -8.63
N LEU A 120 32.19 -20.56 -7.77
CA LEU A 120 31.74 -21.24 -6.57
C LEU A 120 31.26 -20.25 -5.50
N GLN A 121 31.91 -19.10 -5.39
CA GLN A 121 31.44 -18.03 -4.51
C GLN A 121 30.03 -17.58 -4.92
N VAL A 122 29.83 -17.24 -6.21
CA VAL A 122 28.52 -16.84 -6.74
C VAL A 122 27.49 -17.94 -6.56
N HIS A 123 27.84 -19.20 -6.85
CA HIS A 123 26.93 -20.32 -6.66
C HIS A 123 26.48 -20.44 -5.20
N ILE A 124 27.37 -20.31 -4.23
CA ILE A 124 27.00 -20.30 -2.80
C ILE A 124 26.07 -19.13 -2.48
N LEU A 125 26.35 -17.93 -3.01
CA LEU A 125 25.49 -16.76 -2.79
C LEU A 125 24.06 -16.99 -3.31
N THR A 126 23.85 -17.79 -4.36
CA THR A 126 22.49 -18.09 -4.85
C THR A 126 21.62 -18.87 -3.85
N TYR A 127 22.22 -19.53 -2.86
CA TYR A 127 21.51 -20.23 -1.79
C TYR A 127 21.34 -19.37 -0.52
N CYS A 128 21.92 -18.16 -0.49
CA CYS A 128 21.80 -17.29 0.67
C CYS A 128 20.41 -16.63 0.74
N SER A 129 19.89 -16.48 1.96
CA SER A 129 18.68 -15.70 2.21
C SER A 129 18.88 -14.22 1.83
N SER A 130 17.78 -13.50 1.56
CA SER A 130 17.83 -12.04 1.34
C SER A 130 18.48 -11.28 2.49
N SER A 131 18.24 -11.70 3.73
CA SER A 131 18.90 -11.11 4.90
C SER A 131 20.41 -11.30 4.87
N THR A 132 20.90 -12.49 4.52
CA THR A 132 22.34 -12.77 4.39
C THR A 132 22.96 -11.96 3.25
N LEU A 133 22.32 -11.95 2.07
CA LEU A 133 22.79 -11.19 0.92
C LEU A 133 22.85 -9.69 1.24
N PHE A 134 21.82 -9.14 1.90
CA PHE A 134 21.79 -7.75 2.31
C PHE A 134 22.89 -7.40 3.34
N GLN A 135 23.22 -8.31 4.25
CA GLN A 135 24.36 -8.11 5.15
C GLN A 135 25.69 -8.12 4.39
N LEU A 136 25.89 -9.07 3.47
CA LEU A 136 27.10 -9.15 2.64
C LEU A 136 27.34 -7.88 1.83
N MET A 137 26.27 -7.28 1.29
CA MET A 137 26.34 -5.97 0.62
C MET A 137 26.92 -4.87 1.51
N LYS A 138 26.66 -4.92 2.81
CA LYS A 138 27.15 -3.93 3.78
C LYS A 138 28.57 -4.22 4.23
N VAL A 139 28.88 -5.48 4.56
CA VAL A 139 30.12 -5.84 5.28
C VAL A 139 31.27 -6.31 4.39
N SER A 140 31.00 -6.73 3.15
CA SER A 140 32.05 -7.24 2.24
C SER A 140 32.09 -6.44 0.95
N SER A 141 33.18 -5.70 0.72
CA SER A 141 33.38 -4.99 -0.54
C SER A 141 33.56 -5.93 -1.74
N ALA A 142 34.21 -7.08 -1.52
CA ALA A 142 34.45 -8.08 -2.55
C ALA A 142 33.15 -8.71 -3.06
N LEU A 143 32.20 -8.99 -2.15
CA LEU A 143 30.96 -9.69 -2.50
C LEU A 143 29.79 -8.75 -2.77
N ARG A 144 29.95 -7.44 -2.50
CA ARG A 144 28.85 -6.46 -2.57
C ARG A 144 28.11 -6.48 -3.90
N THR A 145 28.85 -6.51 -5.00
CA THR A 145 28.27 -6.44 -6.34
C THR A 145 27.40 -7.67 -6.64
N GLU A 146 27.92 -8.87 -6.42
CA GLU A 146 27.17 -10.11 -6.69
C GLU A 146 26.03 -10.32 -5.70
N ALA A 147 26.26 -10.05 -4.41
CA ALA A 147 25.21 -10.10 -3.40
C ALA A 147 24.06 -9.12 -3.71
N SER A 148 24.38 -7.92 -4.20
CA SER A 148 23.38 -6.93 -4.62
C SER A 148 22.55 -7.42 -5.80
N LYS A 149 23.18 -7.97 -6.84
CA LYS A 149 22.47 -8.52 -8.01
C LYS A 149 21.46 -9.60 -7.59
N LEU A 150 21.87 -10.50 -6.71
CA LEU A 150 21.04 -11.60 -6.22
C LEU A 150 19.94 -11.12 -5.27
N CYS A 151 20.27 -10.24 -4.32
CA CYS A 151 19.31 -9.68 -3.36
C CYS A 151 18.14 -9.00 -4.06
N TRP A 152 18.42 -8.21 -5.11
CA TRP A 152 17.41 -7.44 -5.83
C TRP A 152 16.71 -8.22 -6.95
N ALA A 153 17.20 -9.42 -7.28
CA ALA A 153 16.59 -10.33 -8.24
C ALA A 153 15.70 -11.41 -7.58
N ASN A 154 15.60 -11.44 -6.25
CA ASN A 154 14.84 -12.46 -5.54
C ASN A 154 13.37 -12.46 -6.01
N THR A 155 12.95 -13.58 -6.59
CA THR A 155 11.62 -13.74 -7.20
C THR A 155 10.48 -13.84 -6.20
N GLU A 156 10.80 -14.03 -4.93
CA GLU A 156 9.85 -14.10 -3.82
C GLU A 156 9.59 -12.72 -3.18
N ALA A 157 10.17 -11.64 -3.72
CA ALA A 157 9.91 -10.29 -3.25
C ALA A 157 9.73 -9.30 -4.40
N TYR A 158 8.72 -8.44 -4.25
CA TYR A 158 8.46 -7.34 -5.15
C TYR A 158 8.48 -6.03 -4.38
N PHE A 159 9.12 -5.00 -4.96
CA PHE A 159 9.23 -3.69 -4.31
C PHE A 159 8.11 -2.78 -4.78
N LEU A 160 7.37 -2.23 -3.82
CA LEU A 160 6.15 -1.46 -4.06
C LEU A 160 6.45 -0.07 -4.62
N VAL A 161 5.73 0.31 -5.68
CA VAL A 161 5.61 1.67 -6.20
C VAL A 161 4.15 1.97 -6.50
N GLU A 162 3.76 3.25 -6.54
CA GLU A 162 2.35 3.63 -6.76
C GLU A 162 2.07 3.87 -8.25
N ALA A 163 0.95 3.35 -8.78
CA ALA A 163 0.54 3.60 -10.16
C ALA A 163 0.32 5.10 -10.42
N ARG A 164 -0.27 5.82 -9.46
CA ARG A 164 -0.51 7.27 -9.54
C ARG A 164 0.78 8.05 -9.72
N TRP A 165 1.83 7.68 -8.98
CA TRP A 165 3.15 8.30 -9.08
C TRP A 165 3.77 8.12 -10.47
N LEU A 166 3.68 6.92 -11.04
CA LEU A 166 4.17 6.62 -12.40
C LEU A 166 3.39 7.39 -13.47
N LEU A 167 2.06 7.46 -13.35
CA LEU A 167 1.22 8.24 -14.25
C LEU A 167 1.47 9.75 -14.16
N ASP A 168 1.88 10.24 -12.99
CA ASP A 168 2.25 11.63 -12.77
C ASP A 168 3.69 11.96 -13.22
N GLY A 169 4.38 11.05 -13.92
CA GLY A 169 5.72 11.27 -14.48
C GLY A 169 6.87 10.72 -13.61
N GLY A 170 6.54 10.02 -12.52
CA GLY A 170 7.52 9.40 -11.64
C GLY A 170 8.45 10.40 -10.96
N TYR A 171 8.00 11.60 -10.64
CA TYR A 171 8.86 12.65 -10.08
C TYR A 171 9.27 12.37 -8.63
N PRO A 172 10.51 12.71 -8.21
CA PRO A 172 11.00 12.45 -6.86
C PRO A 172 10.16 13.09 -5.77
N GLY A 173 9.62 14.30 -6.00
CA GLY A 173 8.80 15.02 -5.03
C GLY A 173 7.48 14.34 -4.67
N TYR A 174 6.98 13.44 -5.52
CA TYR A 174 5.71 12.73 -5.33
C TYR A 174 5.88 11.31 -4.78
N THR A 175 7.08 10.92 -4.34
CA THR A 175 7.30 9.65 -3.67
C THR A 175 8.14 9.81 -2.41
N HIS A 176 7.88 8.93 -1.46
CA HIS A 176 8.67 8.80 -0.24
C HIS A 176 9.85 7.82 -0.40
N SER A 177 9.93 7.10 -1.52
CA SER A 177 10.91 6.04 -1.75
C SER A 177 12.27 6.57 -2.18
N ASP A 178 13.33 5.89 -1.76
CA ASP A 178 14.69 6.14 -2.26
C ASP A 178 14.80 5.70 -3.73
N LEU A 179 14.97 6.65 -4.64
CA LEU A 179 15.09 6.37 -6.07
C LEU A 179 16.40 5.67 -6.43
N ALA A 180 17.48 5.87 -5.67
CA ALA A 180 18.73 5.16 -5.92
C ALA A 180 18.60 3.67 -5.58
N PHE A 181 17.76 3.35 -4.59
CA PHE A 181 17.35 1.98 -4.29
C PHE A 181 16.47 1.41 -5.41
N LEU A 182 15.41 2.13 -5.82
CA LEU A 182 14.52 1.69 -6.89
C LEU A 182 15.26 1.47 -8.23
N ALA A 183 16.36 2.19 -8.46
CA ALA A 183 17.16 1.97 -9.66
C ALA A 183 17.78 0.56 -9.76
N GLN A 184 17.88 -0.16 -8.65
CA GLN A 184 18.50 -1.48 -8.57
C GLN A 184 17.51 -2.64 -8.55
N VAL A 185 16.21 -2.38 -8.31
CA VAL A 185 15.22 -3.45 -8.14
C VAL A 185 14.86 -4.08 -9.48
N GLN A 186 14.75 -5.41 -9.51
CA GLN A 186 14.35 -6.15 -10.73
C GLN A 186 12.88 -6.57 -10.72
N ASN A 187 12.27 -6.69 -9.54
CA ASN A 187 10.88 -7.10 -9.36
C ASN A 187 10.10 -5.94 -8.72
N VAL A 188 9.15 -5.38 -9.45
CA VAL A 188 8.37 -4.20 -9.04
C VAL A 188 6.90 -4.58 -8.95
N GLU A 189 6.29 -4.30 -7.80
CA GLU A 189 4.84 -4.34 -7.65
C GLU A 189 4.31 -2.91 -7.75
N VAL A 190 3.33 -2.71 -8.61
CA VAL A 190 2.69 -1.42 -8.81
C VAL A 190 1.33 -1.45 -8.13
N ASP A 191 1.18 -0.66 -7.08
CA ASP A 191 -0.08 -0.47 -6.36
C ASP A 191 -1.08 0.30 -7.23
N TYR A 192 -2.12 -0.38 -7.70
CA TYR A 192 -3.09 0.15 -8.63
C TYR A 192 -4.37 0.56 -7.90
N TRP A 193 -4.41 1.82 -7.49
CA TRP A 193 -5.47 2.38 -6.65
C TRP A 193 -6.80 2.57 -7.39
N GLN A 194 -7.89 2.62 -6.62
CA GLN A 194 -9.22 2.96 -7.13
C GLN A 194 -9.20 4.32 -7.85
N GLY A 195 -9.88 4.38 -9.00
CA GLY A 195 -9.91 5.56 -9.87
C GLY A 195 -8.73 5.68 -10.85
N THR A 196 -7.72 4.80 -10.76
CA THR A 196 -6.64 4.76 -11.77
C THR A 196 -7.18 4.38 -13.15
N ASP A 197 -8.21 3.54 -13.20
CA ASP A 197 -8.94 3.20 -14.44
C ASP A 197 -9.46 4.46 -15.16
N ASP A 198 -9.97 5.45 -14.43
CA ASP A 198 -10.53 6.66 -15.04
C ASP A 198 -9.46 7.57 -15.67
N ARG A 199 -8.19 7.40 -15.27
CA ARG A 199 -7.08 8.11 -15.91
C ARG A 199 -6.65 7.44 -17.21
N ILE A 200 -6.73 6.12 -17.28
CA ILE A 200 -6.27 5.34 -18.45
C ILE A 200 -7.39 5.11 -19.46
N CYS A 201 -8.61 4.89 -18.97
CA CYS A 201 -9.81 4.58 -19.72
C CYS A 201 -11.02 5.32 -19.11
N PRO A 202 -11.08 6.66 -19.20
CA PRO A 202 -12.23 7.43 -18.76
C PRO A 202 -13.52 6.94 -19.46
N LEU A 203 -14.58 6.82 -18.67
CA LEU A 203 -15.94 6.60 -19.17
C LEU A 203 -16.61 7.95 -19.35
N HIS A 204 -17.00 8.25 -20.58
CA HIS A 204 -17.74 9.46 -20.89
C HIS A 204 -19.23 9.29 -20.56
N GLU A 205 -19.95 10.41 -20.45
CA GLU A 205 -21.38 10.42 -20.10
C GLU A 205 -22.25 9.64 -21.09
N ASP A 206 -21.81 9.52 -22.35
CA ASP A 206 -22.48 8.75 -23.40
C ASP A 206 -22.19 7.24 -23.35
N GLY A 207 -21.41 6.80 -22.35
CA GLY A 207 -21.01 5.41 -22.17
C GLY A 207 -19.82 4.97 -23.01
N THR A 208 -19.20 5.87 -23.78
CA THR A 208 -17.99 5.54 -24.55
C THR A 208 -16.76 5.50 -23.65
N VAL A 209 -15.82 4.60 -23.98
CA VAL A 209 -14.54 4.46 -23.28
C VAL A 209 -13.42 4.83 -24.23
N GLU A 210 -12.70 5.92 -23.90
CA GLU A 210 -11.54 6.37 -24.64
C GLU A 210 -10.26 5.91 -23.93
N VAL A 211 -9.32 5.33 -24.68
CA VAL A 211 -8.04 4.86 -24.12
C VAL A 211 -7.01 5.98 -24.21
N GLN A 212 -6.55 6.49 -23.06
CA GLN A 212 -5.54 7.53 -22.96
C GLN A 212 -4.14 6.94 -23.15
N GLN A 213 -3.74 6.77 -24.42
CA GLN A 213 -2.46 6.15 -24.81
C GLN A 213 -1.24 6.92 -24.29
N ASP A 214 -1.34 8.24 -24.16
CA ASP A 214 -0.33 9.10 -23.56
C ASP A 214 -0.08 8.75 -22.08
N GLN A 215 -1.15 8.47 -21.31
CA GLN A 215 -1.03 8.08 -19.90
C GLN A 215 -0.34 6.72 -19.74
N ILE A 216 -0.70 5.76 -20.59
CA ILE A 216 -0.07 4.44 -20.64
C ILE A 216 1.42 4.56 -21.00
N LYS A 217 1.74 5.37 -22.00
CA LYS A 217 3.12 5.64 -22.39
C LYS A 217 3.90 6.30 -21.24
N ASN A 218 3.34 7.33 -20.62
CA ASN A 218 3.96 8.03 -19.49
C ASN A 218 4.22 7.10 -18.31
N PHE A 219 3.30 6.17 -18.01
CA PHE A 219 3.48 5.15 -16.98
C PHE A 219 4.74 4.32 -17.23
N TRP A 220 4.87 3.73 -18.42
CA TRP A 220 6.00 2.86 -18.74
C TRP A 220 7.32 3.61 -18.88
N GLU A 221 7.31 4.81 -19.47
CA GLU A 221 8.50 5.66 -19.54
C GLU A 221 8.99 6.08 -18.16
N SER A 222 8.07 6.40 -17.25
CA SER A 222 8.40 6.74 -15.86
C SER A 222 8.95 5.54 -15.11
N LEU A 223 8.35 4.36 -15.27
CA LEU A 223 8.84 3.12 -14.66
C LEU A 223 10.23 2.77 -15.19
N GLY A 224 10.45 2.81 -16.50
CA GLY A 224 11.77 2.54 -17.10
C GLY A 224 12.84 3.54 -16.67
N ARG A 225 12.47 4.81 -16.47
CA ARG A 225 13.39 5.85 -15.97
C ARG A 225 13.77 5.65 -14.50
N ARG A 226 12.81 5.25 -13.65
CA ARG A 226 13.00 5.16 -12.19
C ARG A 226 13.42 3.79 -11.71
N CYS A 227 13.06 2.74 -12.44
CA CYS A 227 13.42 1.35 -12.20
C CYS A 227 14.05 0.74 -13.46
N PRO A 228 15.19 1.27 -13.96
CA PRO A 228 15.81 0.81 -15.21
C PRO A 228 16.20 -0.68 -15.22
N MET A 229 16.38 -1.30 -14.05
CA MET A 229 16.70 -2.72 -13.91
C MET A 229 15.47 -3.63 -13.80
N ALA A 230 14.25 -3.06 -13.82
CA ALA A 230 13.02 -3.84 -13.71
C ALA A 230 12.90 -4.85 -14.85
N LYS A 231 12.70 -6.12 -14.48
CA LYS A 231 12.47 -7.26 -15.38
C LYS A 231 11.12 -7.90 -15.18
N ARG A 232 10.54 -7.78 -13.98
CA ARG A 232 9.21 -8.32 -13.66
C ARG A 232 8.38 -7.22 -13.02
N VAL A 233 7.20 -6.98 -13.57
CA VAL A 233 6.27 -5.97 -13.08
C VAL A 233 4.92 -6.63 -12.85
N ILE A 234 4.41 -6.54 -11.63
CA ILE A 234 3.05 -6.94 -11.28
C ILE A 234 2.25 -5.67 -11.01
N VAL A 235 1.17 -5.46 -11.78
CA VAL A 235 0.19 -4.40 -11.47
C VAL A 235 -0.86 -4.99 -10.55
N ASN A 236 -0.83 -4.59 -9.28
CA ASN A 236 -1.68 -5.11 -8.22
C ASN A 236 -2.94 -4.26 -8.08
N GLN A 237 -4.09 -4.83 -8.46
CA GLN A 237 -5.41 -4.25 -8.24
C GLN A 237 -6.15 -5.07 -7.18
N CYS A 238 -6.22 -4.53 -5.96
CA CYS A 238 -6.81 -5.18 -4.80
C CYS A 238 -8.31 -4.90 -4.58
N TRP A 239 -8.97 -4.29 -5.55
CA TRP A 239 -10.38 -3.90 -5.53
C TRP A 239 -11.09 -4.33 -6.81
N THR A 240 -12.42 -4.49 -6.77
CA THR A 240 -13.18 -4.83 -7.96
C THR A 240 -13.66 -3.58 -8.68
N SER A 241 -13.33 -3.48 -9.97
CA SER A 241 -13.91 -2.42 -10.80
C SER A 241 -15.39 -2.72 -11.02
N LEU A 242 -16.27 -1.78 -10.63
CA LEU A 242 -17.71 -1.87 -10.90
C LEU A 242 -17.99 -2.06 -12.41
N ARG A 243 -17.05 -1.63 -13.27
CA ARG A 243 -17.10 -1.85 -14.72
C ARG A 243 -16.76 -3.29 -15.10
N ALA A 244 -15.75 -3.89 -14.47
CA ALA A 244 -15.29 -5.25 -14.73
C ALA A 244 -16.36 -6.31 -14.42
N ARG A 245 -17.29 -6.04 -13.48
CA ARG A 245 -18.45 -6.92 -13.21
C ARG A 245 -19.38 -7.12 -14.42
N LYS A 246 -19.23 -6.32 -15.48
CA LYS A 246 -19.98 -6.43 -16.74
C LYS A 246 -19.12 -6.85 -17.93
N GLU A 247 -17.80 -6.99 -17.74
CA GLU A 247 -16.88 -7.36 -18.82
C GLU A 247 -16.85 -8.88 -19.02
N VAL A 248 -16.65 -9.32 -20.26
CA VAL A 248 -16.55 -10.76 -20.61
C VAL A 248 -15.17 -11.34 -20.20
N HIS A 249 -14.19 -10.46 -19.95
CA HIS A 249 -12.83 -10.84 -19.59
C HIS A 249 -12.57 -10.60 -18.11
N CYS A 250 -11.83 -11.51 -17.46
CA CYS A 250 -11.48 -11.40 -16.05
C CYS A 250 -10.60 -10.17 -15.76
N VAL A 251 -9.78 -9.72 -16.72
CA VAL A 251 -8.88 -8.56 -16.56
C VAL A 251 -9.57 -7.28 -17.06
N PRO A 252 -9.65 -6.21 -16.25
CA PRO A 252 -10.25 -4.94 -16.67
C PRO A 252 -9.57 -4.31 -17.89
N LYS A 253 -10.35 -3.71 -18.79
CA LYS A 253 -9.85 -3.09 -20.04
C LYS A 253 -8.66 -2.13 -19.87
N ALA A 254 -8.65 -1.28 -18.85
CA ALA A 254 -7.55 -0.36 -18.58
C ALA A 254 -6.23 -1.10 -18.31
N LEU A 255 -6.28 -2.14 -17.47
CA LEU A 255 -5.15 -3.01 -17.20
C LEU A 255 -4.74 -3.82 -18.43
N GLN A 256 -5.69 -4.23 -19.26
CA GLN A 256 -5.35 -4.92 -20.51
C GLN A 256 -4.46 -4.05 -21.41
N HIS A 257 -4.87 -2.79 -21.65
CA HIS A 257 -4.10 -1.85 -22.46
C HIS A 257 -2.74 -1.52 -21.82
N LEU A 258 -2.70 -1.38 -20.50
CA LEU A 258 -1.46 -1.12 -19.77
C LEU A 258 -0.46 -2.27 -19.97
N ILE A 259 -0.87 -3.53 -19.79
CA ILE A 259 0.02 -4.68 -19.92
C ILE A 259 0.38 -4.97 -21.37
N GLN A 260 -0.52 -4.78 -22.33
CA GLN A 260 -0.23 -5.01 -23.76
C GLN A 260 0.88 -4.10 -24.31
N THR A 261 1.16 -2.98 -23.64
CA THR A 261 2.11 -1.95 -24.08
C THR A 261 3.42 -1.96 -23.29
N HIS A 262 3.67 -3.00 -22.49
CA HIS A 262 4.89 -3.09 -21.69
C HIS A 262 6.17 -3.07 -22.56
N PRO A 263 7.28 -2.46 -22.08
CA PRO A 263 8.55 -2.42 -22.82
C PRO A 263 9.17 -3.80 -23.04
N THR A 264 9.93 -3.96 -24.12
CA THR A 264 10.68 -5.20 -24.41
C THR A 264 11.65 -5.54 -23.28
N GLY A 265 11.67 -6.81 -22.86
CA GLY A 265 12.54 -7.30 -21.78
C GLY A 265 11.93 -7.20 -20.38
N VAL A 266 10.78 -6.55 -20.24
CA VAL A 266 9.97 -6.57 -19.02
C VAL A 266 8.91 -7.67 -19.16
N ARG A 267 8.73 -8.50 -18.13
CA ARG A 267 7.58 -9.40 -18.01
C ARG A 267 6.53 -8.71 -17.15
N ALA A 268 5.41 -8.35 -17.76
CA ALA A 268 4.32 -7.68 -17.07
C ALA A 268 3.14 -8.65 -16.82
N SER A 269 2.55 -8.57 -15.64
CA SER A 269 1.34 -9.31 -15.26
C SER A 269 0.44 -8.45 -14.38
N VAL A 270 -0.82 -8.83 -14.24
CA VAL A 270 -1.78 -8.19 -13.33
C VAL A 270 -2.13 -9.15 -12.21
N PHE A 271 -2.32 -8.62 -11.01
CA PHE A 271 -2.75 -9.37 -9.86
C PHE A 271 -4.06 -8.77 -9.36
N ILE A 272 -5.17 -9.45 -9.65
CA ILE A 272 -6.53 -8.90 -9.48
C ILE A 272 -7.35 -9.74 -8.50
N VAL A 273 -8.38 -9.13 -7.94
CA VAL A 273 -9.47 -9.84 -7.26
C VAL A 273 -10.51 -10.26 -8.30
N GLU A 274 -10.95 -11.51 -8.26
CA GLU A 274 -12.01 -12.02 -9.12
C GLU A 274 -13.04 -12.84 -8.33
N GLU A 275 -14.28 -12.84 -8.83
CA GLU A 275 -15.34 -13.71 -8.33
C GLU A 275 -15.26 -15.05 -9.07
N GLU A 276 -15.11 -16.16 -8.33
CA GLU A 276 -15.17 -17.50 -8.86
C GLU A 276 -16.61 -17.83 -9.25
N VAL A 277 -16.88 -17.82 -10.56
CA VAL A 277 -18.19 -18.20 -11.09
C VAL A 277 -18.23 -19.72 -11.18
N ASP A 278 -18.96 -20.36 -10.26
CA ASP A 278 -19.26 -21.79 -10.30
C ASP A 278 -20.05 -22.14 -11.58
N LEU A 279 -19.36 -22.49 -12.66
CA LEU A 279 -19.98 -22.87 -13.94
C LEU A 279 -20.70 -24.24 -13.87
N HIS A 280 -20.68 -24.93 -12.71
CA HIS A 280 -21.16 -26.32 -12.59
C HIS A 280 -22.23 -26.60 -11.51
N ALA A 281 -22.77 -25.61 -10.80
CA ALA A 281 -23.70 -25.89 -9.71
C ALA A 281 -25.17 -25.60 -10.05
N GLY A 282 -25.88 -26.63 -10.51
CA GLY A 282 -27.34 -26.76 -10.36
C GLY A 282 -27.77 -27.13 -8.92
N ALA A 283 -26.92 -26.87 -7.93
CA ALA A 283 -27.15 -27.21 -6.53
C ALA A 283 -26.98 -25.96 -5.67
N SER A 284 -28.06 -25.58 -4.99
CA SER A 284 -28.11 -24.51 -3.99
C SER A 284 -27.37 -24.95 -2.73
N VAL A 285 -26.05 -24.88 -2.76
CA VAL A 285 -25.22 -24.89 -1.55
C VAL A 285 -24.86 -23.43 -1.28
N THR A 286 -25.05 -22.98 -0.04
CA THR A 286 -24.62 -21.66 0.42
C THR A 286 -23.10 -21.61 0.46
N THR A 287 -22.47 -21.39 -0.69
CA THR A 287 -21.02 -21.17 -0.83
C THR A 287 -20.64 -19.95 0.00
N SER A 288 -19.64 -20.11 0.89
CA SER A 288 -19.13 -19.04 1.75
C SER A 288 -18.58 -17.89 0.92
N CYS A 289 -18.40 -16.72 1.53
CA CYS A 289 -17.92 -15.56 0.80
C CYS A 289 -16.44 -15.72 0.40
N ALA A 290 -15.65 -16.38 1.26
CA ALA A 290 -14.26 -16.73 1.00
C ALA A 290 -14.10 -17.71 -0.17
N GLU A 291 -15.06 -18.59 -0.40
CA GLU A 291 -15.06 -19.51 -1.56
C GLU A 291 -15.45 -18.82 -2.87
N LYS A 292 -16.11 -17.65 -2.81
CA LYS A 292 -16.53 -16.91 -4.00
C LYS A 292 -15.48 -15.96 -4.52
N TRP A 293 -14.57 -15.49 -3.69
CA TRP A 293 -13.59 -14.48 -4.08
C TRP A 293 -12.19 -15.05 -4.01
N GLN A 294 -11.40 -14.81 -5.06
CA GLN A 294 -10.00 -15.21 -5.08
C GLN A 294 -9.11 -14.11 -5.66
N ARG A 295 -7.81 -14.23 -5.43
CA ARG A 295 -6.79 -13.39 -6.05
C ARG A 295 -6.07 -14.18 -7.14
N ALA A 296 -5.95 -13.62 -8.33
CA ALA A 296 -5.33 -14.33 -9.44
C ALA A 296 -4.32 -13.46 -10.18
N VAL A 297 -3.21 -14.09 -10.58
CA VAL A 297 -2.22 -13.47 -11.46
C VAL A 297 -2.52 -13.85 -12.89
N TYR A 298 -2.78 -12.84 -13.71
CA TYR A 298 -2.97 -12.99 -15.14
C TYR A 298 -1.79 -12.43 -15.92
N GLN A 299 -1.42 -13.12 -16.98
CA GLN A 299 -0.41 -12.69 -17.92
C GLN A 299 -0.92 -12.80 -19.35
N LEU A 300 -0.43 -11.92 -20.21
CA LEU A 300 -0.63 -12.05 -21.64
C LEU A 300 0.34 -13.09 -22.21
N SER A 301 -0.19 -14.12 -22.84
CA SER A 301 0.56 -15.16 -23.56
C SER A 301 1.12 -14.63 -24.89
N ALA A 302 1.95 -15.43 -25.55
CA ALA A 302 2.50 -15.11 -26.87
C ALA A 302 1.43 -15.04 -27.97
N ASP A 303 0.28 -15.69 -27.78
CA ASP A 303 -0.86 -15.66 -28.71
C ASP A 303 -1.90 -14.58 -28.35
N SER A 304 -1.52 -13.61 -27.51
CA SER A 304 -2.36 -12.50 -27.06
C SER A 304 -3.61 -12.93 -26.28
N ARG A 305 -3.58 -14.09 -25.62
CA ARG A 305 -4.63 -14.55 -24.72
C ARG A 305 -4.25 -14.28 -23.27
N TRP A 306 -5.26 -14.00 -22.46
CA TRP A 306 -5.09 -13.85 -21.01
C TRP A 306 -5.08 -15.22 -20.36
N GLU A 307 -3.98 -15.54 -19.69
CA GLU A 307 -3.81 -16.80 -18.98
C GLU A 307 -3.66 -16.54 -17.48
N LYS A 308 -4.43 -17.28 -16.69
CA LYS A 308 -4.26 -17.33 -15.23
C LYS A 308 -3.01 -18.16 -14.93
N VAL A 309 -1.94 -17.50 -14.48
CA VAL A 309 -0.65 -18.13 -14.21
C VAL A 309 -0.53 -18.59 -12.77
N LYS A 310 -1.19 -17.90 -11.83
CA LYS A 310 -1.26 -18.25 -10.40
C LYS A 310 -2.61 -17.90 -9.81
N SER A 311 -3.02 -18.67 -8.80
CA SER A 311 -4.27 -18.45 -8.05
C SER A 311 -4.07 -17.86 -6.65
N GLN A 312 -2.83 -17.55 -6.26
CA GLN A 312 -2.48 -16.98 -4.95
C GLN A 312 -1.21 -16.14 -5.04
N GLN A 313 -1.04 -15.24 -4.06
CA GLN A 313 0.20 -14.51 -3.83
C GLN A 313 1.19 -15.39 -3.05
N ASP A 314 2.34 -15.67 -3.66
CA ASP A 314 3.45 -16.42 -3.07
C ASP A 314 4.72 -15.56 -2.94
N TRP A 315 4.57 -14.24 -2.93
CA TRP A 315 5.66 -13.28 -2.79
C TRP A 315 5.39 -12.25 -1.69
N ASP A 316 6.45 -11.71 -1.11
CA ASP A 316 6.39 -10.55 -0.22
C ASP A 316 6.30 -9.25 -1.01
N THR A 317 5.34 -8.40 -0.64
CA THR A 317 5.34 -7.01 -1.10
C THR A 317 6.14 -6.14 -0.14
N VAL A 318 7.32 -5.69 -0.58
CA VAL A 318 8.28 -4.95 0.24
C VAL A 318 8.19 -3.44 0.01
N LEU A 319 8.04 -2.69 1.10
CA LEU A 319 8.09 -1.22 1.05
C LEU A 319 9.54 -0.76 0.85
N ALA A 320 9.77 0.01 -0.20
CA ALA A 320 11.06 0.63 -0.47
C ALA A 320 11.53 1.52 0.72
N PRO A 321 12.84 1.61 0.96
CA PRO A 321 13.38 2.45 2.03
C PRO A 321 13.05 3.91 1.75
N ALA A 322 12.98 4.70 2.81
CA ALA A 322 12.70 6.12 2.69
C ALA A 322 13.87 6.85 2.04
N LYS A 323 13.57 7.83 1.18
CA LYS A 323 14.57 8.82 0.79
C LYS A 323 14.94 9.71 1.96
N ARG A 324 16.01 10.50 1.81
CA ARG A 324 16.40 11.48 2.82
C ARG A 324 15.43 12.67 2.83
N TYR A 325 15.07 13.12 4.03
CA TYR A 325 14.16 14.23 4.25
C TYR A 325 14.92 15.46 4.75
N ASN A 326 15.35 16.31 3.82
CA ASN A 326 16.06 17.54 4.17
C ASN A 326 15.12 18.75 4.10
N GLY A 327 15.42 19.80 4.87
CA GLY A 327 14.71 21.09 4.78
C GLY A 327 13.23 21.07 5.21
N PRO A 328 12.52 22.19 5.06
CA PRO A 328 11.10 22.31 5.45
C PRO A 328 10.18 21.34 4.71
N VAL A 329 10.38 21.16 3.39
CA VAL A 329 9.59 20.21 2.58
C VAL A 329 9.83 18.79 3.09
N GLY A 330 11.09 18.43 3.31
CA GLY A 330 11.47 17.11 3.80
C GLY A 330 10.87 16.81 5.17
N ARG A 331 10.97 17.75 6.12
CA ARG A 331 10.37 17.58 7.46
C ARG A 331 8.89 17.24 7.36
N PHE A 332 8.11 17.97 6.56
CA PHE A 332 6.69 17.70 6.42
C PHE A 332 6.40 16.35 5.76
N GLN A 333 7.16 16.01 4.71
CA GLN A 333 7.03 14.75 3.97
C GLN A 333 7.45 13.54 4.80
N GLU A 334 8.39 13.70 5.74
CA GLU A 334 8.75 12.67 6.71
C GLU A 334 7.59 12.37 7.67
N ILE A 335 6.94 13.43 8.19
CA ILE A 335 5.77 13.30 9.06
C ILE A 335 4.64 12.58 8.30
N GLN A 336 4.40 12.94 7.04
CA GLN A 336 3.42 12.25 6.19
C GLN A 336 3.75 10.77 6.02
N ARG A 337 5.00 10.41 5.68
CA ARG A 337 5.39 9.00 5.57
C ARG A 337 5.18 8.24 6.88
N ARG A 338 5.61 8.82 8.03
CA ARG A 338 5.42 8.22 9.35
C ARG A 338 3.94 7.99 9.65
N SER A 339 3.08 8.95 9.30
CA SER A 339 1.64 8.82 9.42
C SER A 339 1.10 7.67 8.58
N SER A 340 1.49 7.57 7.30
CA SER A 340 1.04 6.48 6.43
C SER A 340 1.48 5.11 6.95
N LEU A 341 2.72 4.98 7.45
CA LEU A 341 3.19 3.74 8.07
C LEU A 341 2.42 3.41 9.36
N ALA A 342 2.11 4.41 10.19
CA ALA A 342 1.28 4.20 11.39
C ALA A 342 -0.12 3.70 11.02
N THR A 343 -0.76 4.28 9.99
CA THR A 343 -2.05 3.81 9.47
C THR A 343 -1.98 2.36 8.99
N LEU A 344 -0.93 1.96 8.27
CA LEU A 344 -0.78 0.56 7.87
C LEU A 344 -0.67 -0.39 9.08
N ARG A 345 0.00 0.05 10.15
CA ARG A 345 0.09 -0.74 11.39
C ARG A 345 -1.23 -0.79 12.15
N GLU A 346 -1.96 0.32 12.19
CA GLU A 346 -3.30 0.41 12.76
C GLU A 346 -4.26 -0.54 12.05
N ASN A 347 -4.22 -0.65 10.72
CA ASN A 347 -5.01 -1.63 9.96
C ASN A 347 -4.59 -3.07 10.30
N GLY A 348 -3.28 -3.31 10.47
CA GLY A 348 -2.75 -4.63 10.84
C GLY A 348 -3.18 -5.13 12.22
N MET A 349 -3.70 -4.26 13.09
CA MET A 349 -4.24 -4.64 14.40
C MET A 349 -5.37 -5.65 14.31
N TRP A 350 -6.20 -5.55 13.26
CA TRP A 350 -7.31 -6.48 13.08
C TRP A 350 -6.81 -7.93 12.93
N GLN A 351 -5.74 -8.13 12.17
CA GLN A 351 -5.15 -9.45 12.02
C GLN A 351 -4.58 -9.98 13.34
N ILE A 352 -3.84 -9.14 14.07
CA ILE A 352 -3.24 -9.52 15.36
C ILE A 352 -4.34 -9.99 16.32
N LEU A 353 -5.44 -9.24 16.39
CA LEU A 353 -6.59 -9.55 17.22
C LEU A 353 -7.24 -10.90 16.85
N VAL A 354 -7.53 -11.10 15.56
CA VAL A 354 -8.16 -12.33 15.05
C VAL A 354 -7.28 -13.54 15.34
N GLU A 355 -6.00 -13.47 14.98
CA GLU A 355 -5.06 -14.58 15.13
C GLU A 355 -4.75 -14.87 16.61
N ALA A 356 -4.59 -13.86 17.45
CA ALA A 356 -4.36 -14.03 18.89
C ALA A 356 -5.52 -14.76 19.57
N LEU A 357 -6.76 -14.42 19.19
CA LEU A 357 -7.93 -15.07 19.77
C LEU A 357 -8.05 -16.54 19.33
N ASP A 358 -7.81 -16.83 18.05
CA ASP A 358 -7.83 -18.21 17.53
C ASP A 358 -6.76 -19.07 18.24
N ARG A 359 -5.54 -18.54 18.34
CA ARG A 359 -4.43 -19.20 19.05
C ARG A 359 -4.73 -19.42 20.53
N TYR A 360 -5.36 -18.47 21.20
CA TYR A 360 -5.70 -18.62 22.62
C TYR A 360 -6.59 -19.83 22.90
N TYR A 361 -7.53 -20.14 22.01
CA TYR A 361 -8.46 -21.26 22.18
C TYR A 361 -7.94 -22.59 21.61
N PHE A 362 -7.09 -22.55 20.58
CA PHE A 362 -6.72 -23.73 19.79
C PHE A 362 -5.21 -24.01 19.64
N ASP A 363 -4.32 -23.17 20.20
CA ASP A 363 -2.86 -23.39 20.19
C ASP A 363 -2.36 -24.02 21.50
N ASP A 364 -1.10 -24.44 21.53
CA ASP A 364 -0.42 -25.03 22.71
C ASP A 364 -1.16 -26.25 23.31
N GLY A 365 -1.78 -27.06 22.44
CA GLY A 365 -2.55 -28.24 22.82
C GLY A 365 -3.94 -27.92 23.41
N ASN A 366 -4.34 -26.64 23.43
CA ASN A 366 -5.73 -26.28 23.68
C ASN A 366 -6.60 -26.68 22.48
N ASN A 367 -7.81 -27.10 22.76
CA ASN A 367 -8.85 -27.31 21.76
C ASN A 367 -10.19 -27.00 22.40
N ARG A 368 -10.41 -25.72 22.72
CA ARG A 368 -11.56 -25.25 23.50
C ARG A 368 -12.52 -24.53 22.57
N PRO A 369 -13.68 -25.13 22.25
CA PRO A 369 -14.70 -24.44 21.48
C PRO A 369 -15.14 -23.15 22.16
N PHE A 370 -15.49 -22.14 21.37
CA PHE A 370 -15.96 -20.85 21.89
C PHE A 370 -16.97 -20.18 20.96
N SER A 371 -17.77 -19.27 21.53
CA SER A 371 -18.71 -18.43 20.79
C SER A 371 -18.04 -17.13 20.34
N CYS A 372 -18.54 -16.56 19.25
CA CYS A 372 -18.11 -15.25 18.77
C CYS A 372 -18.17 -14.20 19.90
N PRO A 373 -17.10 -13.42 20.13
CA PRO A 373 -17.09 -12.38 21.16
C PRO A 373 -18.02 -11.19 20.87
N SER A 374 -18.53 -11.08 19.64
CA SER A 374 -19.49 -10.03 19.28
C SER A 374 -20.87 -10.38 19.82
N SER A 375 -21.46 -9.49 20.61
CA SER A 375 -22.77 -9.70 21.22
C SER A 375 -23.93 -9.79 20.22
N SER A 376 -23.69 -9.39 18.96
CA SER A 376 -24.67 -9.48 17.87
C SER A 376 -24.45 -10.69 16.96
N CYS A 377 -23.54 -11.60 17.31
CA CYS A 377 -23.18 -12.73 16.49
C CYS A 377 -23.24 -14.05 17.28
N ASP A 378 -24.02 -14.99 16.78
CA ASP A 378 -24.19 -16.32 17.39
C ASP A 378 -23.19 -17.36 16.83
N GLY A 379 -22.09 -16.91 16.21
CA GLY A 379 -21.06 -17.79 15.68
C GLY A 379 -20.47 -18.69 16.77
N TYR A 380 -20.19 -19.96 16.43
CA TYR A 380 -19.60 -20.94 17.34
C TYR A 380 -18.55 -21.76 16.60
N PHE A 381 -17.39 -21.95 17.23
CA PHE A 381 -16.20 -22.50 16.59
C PHE A 381 -15.69 -23.69 17.40
N GLU A 382 -15.49 -24.82 16.74
CA GLU A 382 -15.02 -26.07 17.34
C GLU A 382 -13.58 -26.41 16.96
N LYS A 383 -13.03 -25.78 15.90
CA LYS A 383 -11.70 -26.06 15.39
C LYS A 383 -10.90 -24.79 15.13
N ALA A 384 -9.58 -24.95 15.22
CA ALA A 384 -8.60 -23.94 14.82
C ALA A 384 -8.87 -23.43 13.40
N GLY A 385 -8.86 -22.12 13.19
CA GLY A 385 -9.07 -21.49 11.89
C GLY A 385 -10.53 -21.15 11.58
N GLU A 386 -11.52 -21.81 12.21
CA GLU A 386 -12.95 -21.52 11.95
C GLU A 386 -13.32 -20.09 12.35
N TRP A 387 -12.82 -19.63 13.52
CA TRP A 387 -12.99 -18.24 13.95
C TRP A 387 -12.33 -17.26 12.98
N THR A 388 -11.14 -17.59 12.49
CA THR A 388 -10.37 -16.70 11.61
C THR A 388 -11.10 -16.45 10.30
N ILE A 389 -11.66 -17.50 9.69
CA ILE A 389 -12.49 -17.39 8.49
C ILE A 389 -13.74 -16.56 8.80
N HIS A 390 -14.46 -16.90 9.88
CA HIS A 390 -15.68 -16.20 10.26
C HIS A 390 -15.46 -14.70 10.51
N ALA A 391 -14.39 -14.35 11.22
CA ALA A 391 -14.04 -12.97 11.53
C ALA A 391 -13.72 -12.18 10.26
N ALA A 392 -13.02 -12.78 9.30
CA ALA A 392 -12.76 -12.17 8.00
C ALA A 392 -14.05 -11.88 7.22
N GLU A 393 -15.02 -12.81 7.25
CA GLU A 393 -16.26 -12.70 6.48
C GLU A 393 -17.33 -11.81 7.11
N THR A 394 -17.39 -11.78 8.44
CA THR A 394 -18.57 -11.27 9.19
C THR A 394 -18.26 -10.01 9.99
N HIS A 395 -16.98 -9.73 10.27
CA HIS A 395 -16.59 -8.64 11.15
C HIS A 395 -15.65 -7.65 10.47
N TYR A 396 -15.74 -6.40 10.90
CA TYR A 396 -14.83 -5.34 10.51
C TYR A 396 -14.04 -4.89 11.74
N GLN A 397 -12.88 -4.27 11.54
CA GLN A 397 -12.00 -3.86 12.64
C GLN A 397 -12.73 -3.06 13.73
N GLU A 398 -13.67 -2.18 13.35
CA GLU A 398 -14.43 -1.36 14.30
C GLU A 398 -15.47 -2.16 15.10
N SER A 399 -16.02 -3.24 14.54
CA SER A 399 -17.10 -4.00 15.17
C SER A 399 -16.65 -4.79 16.40
N MET A 400 -15.34 -5.01 16.55
CA MET A 400 -14.78 -5.77 17.67
C MET A 400 -14.26 -4.88 18.80
N ARG A 401 -14.32 -3.56 18.67
CA ARG A 401 -14.02 -2.64 19.76
C ARG A 401 -15.10 -2.77 20.84
N GLY A 402 -14.74 -3.39 21.97
CA GLY A 402 -15.65 -3.58 23.12
C GLY A 402 -16.17 -5.00 23.28
N CYS A 403 -15.70 -5.95 22.48
CA CYS A 403 -15.99 -7.37 22.68
C CYS A 403 -15.39 -7.92 23.98
N ASP A 404 -16.08 -8.91 24.56
CA ASP A 404 -15.59 -9.63 25.74
C ASP A 404 -14.55 -10.67 25.34
N MET A 405 -13.30 -10.23 25.36
CA MET A 405 -12.15 -11.10 25.10
C MET A 405 -11.52 -11.65 26.37
N PRO A 406 -10.86 -12.83 26.29
CA PRO A 406 -10.01 -13.33 27.36
C PRO A 406 -8.95 -12.31 27.78
N GLU A 407 -8.68 -12.23 29.08
CA GLU A 407 -7.76 -11.23 29.64
C GLU A 407 -6.36 -11.31 29.03
N ALA A 408 -5.85 -12.51 28.76
CA ALA A 408 -4.53 -12.69 28.15
C ALA A 408 -4.44 -12.04 26.75
N VAL A 409 -5.45 -12.27 25.89
CA VAL A 409 -5.52 -11.67 24.55
C VAL A 409 -5.71 -10.15 24.66
N ARG A 410 -6.56 -9.71 25.61
CA ARG A 410 -6.83 -8.29 25.84
C ARG A 410 -5.56 -7.54 26.23
N GLU A 411 -4.75 -8.06 27.14
CA GLU A 411 -3.51 -7.43 27.58
C GLU A 411 -2.45 -7.39 26.47
N GLU A 412 -2.33 -8.46 25.66
CA GLU A 412 -1.43 -8.48 24.51
C GLU A 412 -1.81 -7.40 23.48
N VAL A 413 -3.10 -7.30 23.13
CA VAL A 413 -3.61 -6.31 22.17
C VAL A 413 -3.48 -4.89 22.71
N LYS A 414 -3.81 -4.65 23.99
CA LYS A 414 -3.69 -3.33 24.66
C LYS A 414 -2.27 -2.77 24.57
N GLU A 415 -1.24 -3.59 24.73
CA GLU A 415 0.14 -3.13 24.63
C GLU A 415 0.51 -2.67 23.21
N VAL A 416 0.01 -3.36 22.17
CA VAL A 416 0.19 -2.92 20.79
C VAL A 416 -0.60 -1.64 20.52
N GLU A 417 -1.86 -1.56 20.96
CA GLU A 417 -2.70 -0.36 20.84
C GLU A 417 -2.07 0.85 21.52
N ARG A 418 -1.53 0.69 22.73
CA ARG A 418 -0.85 1.75 23.48
C ARG A 418 0.34 2.30 22.69
N ARG A 419 1.21 1.43 22.18
CA ARG A 419 2.38 1.84 21.38
C ARG A 419 1.98 2.56 20.10
N LEU A 420 0.92 2.11 19.42
CA LEU A 420 0.40 2.79 18.23
C LEU A 420 -0.23 4.14 18.59
N ALA A 421 -0.99 4.23 19.68
CA ALA A 421 -1.59 5.47 20.13
C ALA A 421 -0.54 6.53 20.50
N GLU A 422 0.54 6.12 21.18
CA GLU A 422 1.70 6.97 21.48
C GLU A 422 2.36 7.49 20.20
N GLN A 423 2.64 6.60 19.23
CA GLN A 423 3.20 6.98 17.94
C GLN A 423 2.29 7.94 17.17
N SER A 424 0.99 7.64 17.09
CA SER A 424 0.00 8.47 16.39
C SER A 424 -0.18 9.84 17.08
N GLN A 425 -0.05 9.90 18.41
CA GLN A 425 -0.07 11.15 19.15
C GLN A 425 1.18 11.99 18.89
N GLU A 426 2.37 11.39 18.88
CA GLU A 426 3.63 12.06 18.54
C GLU A 426 3.56 12.69 17.13
N ILE A 427 3.08 11.93 16.14
CA ILE A 427 2.90 12.42 14.76
C ILE A 427 1.91 13.59 14.71
N LYS A 428 0.78 13.49 15.42
CA LYS A 428 -0.22 14.58 15.51
C LYS A 428 0.38 15.85 16.13
N GLU A 429 1.21 15.71 17.16
CA GLU A 429 1.89 16.83 17.80
C GLU A 429 2.92 17.49 16.86
N GLU A 430 3.64 16.71 16.06
CA GLU A 430 4.54 17.26 15.04
C GLU A 430 3.77 18.02 13.94
N PHE A 431 2.68 17.46 13.42
CA PHE A 431 1.81 18.18 12.48
C PHE A 431 1.25 19.46 13.09
N LYS A 432 0.87 19.41 14.38
CA LYS A 432 0.39 20.58 15.11
C LYS A 432 1.49 21.64 15.22
N LYS A 433 2.73 21.27 15.54
CA LYS A 433 3.87 22.20 15.60
C LYS A 433 4.08 22.91 14.25
N VAL A 434 4.10 22.18 13.13
CA VAL A 434 4.23 22.78 11.79
C VAL A 434 3.08 23.75 11.49
N ARG A 435 1.85 23.39 11.86
CA ARG A 435 0.66 24.24 11.69
C ARG A 435 0.70 25.49 12.58
N ASP A 436 1.14 25.34 13.82
CA ASP A 436 1.24 26.43 14.79
C ASP A 436 2.36 27.40 14.38
N GLU A 437 3.51 26.90 13.88
CA GLU A 437 4.59 27.70 13.27
C GLU A 437 4.04 28.55 12.11
N TRP A 438 3.21 27.97 11.23
CA TRP A 438 2.55 28.68 10.14
C TRP A 438 1.56 29.76 10.61
N ASN A 439 0.76 29.46 11.63
CA ASN A 439 -0.28 30.37 12.12
C ASN A 439 0.31 31.52 12.95
N ALA A 440 1.36 31.27 13.73
CA ALA A 440 1.97 32.26 14.62
C ALA A 440 2.78 33.32 13.88
N GLY A 441 3.30 33.02 12.69
CA GLY A 441 4.19 33.92 11.95
C GLY A 441 3.53 35.18 11.37
N GLY A 442 2.20 35.28 11.39
CA GLY A 442 1.48 36.34 10.66
C GLY A 442 1.77 36.30 9.15
N GLU A 443 1.49 37.39 8.44
CA GLU A 443 1.71 37.46 6.99
C GLU A 443 3.19 37.34 6.59
N GLU A 444 4.08 37.98 7.34
CA GLU A 444 5.52 37.97 7.07
C GLU A 444 6.13 36.57 7.30
N GLY A 445 5.82 35.93 8.42
CA GLY A 445 6.30 34.58 8.72
C GLY A 445 5.73 33.53 7.76
N GLN A 446 4.46 33.64 7.38
CA GLN A 446 3.89 32.77 6.34
C GLN A 446 4.58 32.97 4.98
N SER A 447 4.89 34.22 4.62
CA SER A 447 5.61 34.54 3.38
C SER A 447 7.02 33.96 3.40
N GLU A 448 7.72 34.03 4.54
CA GLU A 448 9.05 33.45 4.69
C GLU A 448 9.05 31.91 4.64
N ILE A 449 8.07 31.25 5.27
CA ILE A 449 7.91 29.79 5.17
C ILE A 449 7.62 29.38 3.72
N LYS A 450 6.69 30.07 3.03
CA LYS A 450 6.41 29.84 1.61
C LYS A 450 7.65 30.00 0.76
N ARG A 451 8.42 31.08 0.98
CA ARG A 451 9.66 31.37 0.25
C ARG A 451 10.66 30.24 0.42
N LYS A 452 10.93 29.79 1.65
CA LYS A 452 11.85 28.66 1.92
C LYS A 452 11.36 27.35 1.29
N TRP A 453 10.06 27.12 1.29
CA TRP A 453 9.47 25.93 0.68
C TRP A 453 9.67 25.94 -0.85
N ILE A 454 9.33 27.05 -1.50
CA ILE A 454 9.51 27.25 -2.94
C ILE A 454 11.00 27.16 -3.32
N GLU A 455 11.87 27.86 -2.59
CA GLU A 455 13.32 27.82 -2.78
C GLU A 455 13.86 26.39 -2.73
N GLN A 456 13.39 25.59 -1.76
CA GLN A 456 13.76 24.18 -1.70
C GLN A 456 13.24 23.38 -2.90
N LEU A 457 11.98 23.54 -3.29
CA LEU A 457 11.41 22.82 -4.44
C LEU A 457 12.12 23.17 -5.76
N GLU A 458 12.63 24.40 -5.89
CA GLU A 458 13.39 24.86 -7.07
C GLU A 458 14.83 24.34 -7.09
N CYS A 459 15.46 24.21 -5.92
CA CYS A 459 16.90 23.96 -5.82
C CYS A 459 17.28 22.51 -5.45
N ASP A 460 16.38 21.72 -4.88
CA ASP A 460 16.66 20.36 -4.40
C ASP A 460 16.10 19.29 -5.37
N PRO A 461 16.96 18.57 -6.11
CA PRO A 461 16.53 17.53 -7.04
C PRO A 461 15.73 16.39 -6.39
N ALA A 462 15.88 16.17 -5.08
CA ALA A 462 15.10 15.16 -4.36
C ALA A 462 13.60 15.52 -4.27
N TRP A 463 13.24 16.77 -4.59
CA TRP A 463 11.88 17.30 -4.57
C TRP A 463 11.40 17.82 -5.92
N GLU A 464 12.10 17.52 -7.01
CA GLU A 464 11.63 17.80 -8.37
C GLU A 464 10.21 17.24 -8.57
N THR A 465 9.31 18.03 -9.17
CA THR A 465 7.89 17.69 -9.35
C THR A 465 7.40 17.76 -10.79
N GLY A 466 8.27 18.14 -11.73
CA GLY A 466 7.91 18.38 -13.14
C GLY A 466 7.04 19.62 -13.37
N ALA A 467 6.78 20.42 -12.34
CA ALA A 467 6.03 21.65 -12.40
C ALA A 467 6.81 22.79 -11.76
N GLU A 468 6.41 24.04 -12.04
CA GLU A 468 6.88 25.20 -11.27
C GLU A 468 6.61 24.98 -9.78
N ALA A 469 7.56 25.31 -8.91
CA ALA A 469 7.48 25.06 -7.48
C ALA A 469 6.18 25.60 -6.84
N ALA A 470 5.75 26.79 -7.25
CA ALA A 470 4.51 27.43 -6.77
C ALA A 470 3.21 26.72 -7.21
N ARG A 471 3.27 25.81 -8.19
CA ARG A 471 2.15 25.00 -8.69
C ARG A 471 2.27 23.52 -8.34
N SER A 472 3.32 23.15 -7.63
CA SER A 472 3.56 21.78 -7.18
C SER A 472 2.47 21.34 -6.22
N ARG A 473 2.01 20.08 -6.31
CA ARG A 473 1.07 19.51 -5.31
C ARG A 473 1.73 19.25 -3.95
N VAL A 474 3.05 19.37 -3.88
CA VAL A 474 3.83 19.28 -2.63
C VAL A 474 3.76 20.59 -1.84
N PHE A 475 3.50 21.72 -2.52
CA PHE A 475 3.22 23.01 -1.90
C PHE A 475 1.72 23.12 -1.60
#